data_AF-F9VPD4-F1
#
_entry.id   AF-F9VPD4-F1
#
_cell.length_a   1.000
_cell.length_b   1.000
_cell.length_c   1.000
_cell.angle_alpha   90.00
_cell.angle_beta   90.00
_cell.angle_gamma   90.00
#
_symmetry.space_group_name_H-M   'P 1'
#
loop_
_entity.id
_entity.type
_entity.pdbx_description
1 polymer ?
#
loop_
_entity_poly.entity_id
_entity_poly.type
_entity_poly.pdbx_seq_one_letter_code
_entity_poly.pdbx_strand_id
1 'polypeptide(L)'
;MRGDHSKDLQIMYEKVTNYFGKNVNIEDIYKKLLGLSKVGILNINHSILELILSGFLINRGFRVYVEVEVSGGVIDIYAIKGTDIGIEVETGYVPPINAINPEEFLMSRLALKISRYSNIANEFYIAVPSFYLPPIPKELLKDPNERSEDEIRNLMRLIRKYSKTPDITLNDVKNSKINGIITINSKVMKINIIDNKSFYNLKQFYDGI
;
A
#
# COMPACT_ATOMS: atom_id res chain seq x y z
N MET A 1 -19.41 -4.17 18.86
CA MET A 1 -19.65 -2.71 18.77
C MET A 1 -18.65 -2.13 17.79
N ARG A 2 -19.09 -1.62 16.63
CA ARG A 2 -18.24 -0.74 15.82
C ARG A 2 -18.20 0.60 16.56
N GLY A 3 -17.03 1.01 17.04
CA GLY A 3 -16.87 2.35 17.59
C GLY A 3 -17.13 3.38 16.50
N ASP A 4 -17.69 4.53 16.87
CA ASP A 4 -17.76 5.67 15.96
C ASP A 4 -16.34 6.25 15.80
N HIS A 5 -15.58 5.67 14.87
CA HIS A 5 -14.20 6.05 14.57
C HIS A 5 -14.09 7.33 13.72
N SER A 6 -15.21 8.00 13.43
CA SER A 6 -15.23 9.26 12.68
C SER A 6 -14.43 10.37 13.36
N LYS A 7 -14.42 10.37 14.70
CA LYS A 7 -13.65 11.32 15.52
C LYS A 7 -12.15 11.19 15.32
N ASP A 8 -11.64 9.97 15.22
CA ASP A 8 -10.20 9.72 15.04
C ASP A 8 -9.71 10.25 13.68
N LEU A 9 -10.51 10.04 12.63
CA LEU A 9 -10.20 10.57 11.29
C LEU A 9 -10.24 12.10 11.27
N GLN A 10 -11.20 12.71 11.96
CA GLN A 10 -11.29 14.16 12.08
C GLN A 10 -10.07 14.74 12.81
N ILE A 11 -9.68 14.16 13.95
CA ILE A 11 -8.48 14.57 14.69
C ILE A 11 -7.24 14.45 13.78
N MET A 12 -7.17 13.38 12.98
CA MET A 12 -6.07 13.21 12.04
C MET A 12 -6.09 14.26 10.94
N TYR A 13 -7.25 14.58 10.36
CA TYR A 13 -7.41 15.64 9.37
C TYR A 13 -6.92 17.01 9.89
N GLU A 14 -7.28 17.37 11.11
CA GLU A 14 -6.80 18.60 11.76
C GLU A 14 -5.28 18.59 11.92
N LYS A 15 -4.68 17.46 12.32
CA LYS A 15 -3.22 17.32 12.41
C LYS A 15 -2.54 17.44 11.03
N VAL A 16 -3.07 16.78 10.01
CA VAL A 16 -2.54 16.80 8.63
C VAL A 16 -2.59 18.22 8.07
N THR A 17 -3.71 18.93 8.23
CA THR A 17 -3.86 20.31 7.74
C THR A 17 -3.00 21.30 8.51
N ASN A 18 -2.79 21.10 9.81
CA ASN A 18 -1.85 21.91 10.59
C ASN A 18 -0.39 21.66 10.19
N TYR A 19 -0.03 20.42 9.83
CA TYR A 19 1.34 20.05 9.49
C TYR A 19 1.72 20.41 8.05
N PHE A 20 0.87 20.09 7.07
CA PHE A 20 1.14 20.28 5.64
C PHE A 20 0.53 21.57 5.06
N GLY A 21 -0.24 22.29 5.87
CA GLY A 21 -1.03 23.44 5.44
C GLY A 21 -2.44 23.06 5.00
N LYS A 22 -3.38 23.99 5.17
CA LYS A 22 -4.76 23.81 4.69
C LYS A 22 -4.79 23.82 3.16
N ASN A 23 -5.45 22.83 2.57
CA ASN A 23 -5.62 22.71 1.13
C ASN A 23 -6.97 22.03 0.84
N VAL A 24 -7.75 22.57 -0.09
CA VAL A 24 -9.08 22.05 -0.46
C VAL A 24 -9.01 20.58 -0.89
N ASN A 25 -7.93 20.18 -1.57
CA ASN A 25 -7.76 18.79 -2.00
C ASN A 25 -7.60 17.82 -0.81
N ILE A 26 -7.02 18.27 0.31
CA ILE A 26 -6.91 17.44 1.53
C ILE A 26 -8.30 17.28 2.17
N GLU A 27 -9.12 18.33 2.15
CA GLU A 27 -10.49 18.29 2.67
C GLU A 27 -11.38 17.33 1.86
N ASP A 28 -11.26 17.35 0.53
CA ASP A 28 -12.03 16.46 -0.34
C ASP A 28 -11.65 14.99 -0.13
N ILE A 29 -10.34 14.70 0.02
CA ILE A 29 -9.85 13.36 0.36
C ILE A 29 -10.39 12.93 1.73
N TYR A 30 -10.30 13.79 2.75
CA TYR A 30 -10.86 13.51 4.07
C TYR A 30 -12.36 13.17 4.00
N LYS A 31 -13.16 13.96 3.27
CA LYS A 31 -14.60 13.70 3.10
C LYS A 31 -14.87 12.36 2.42
N LYS A 32 -14.11 12.01 1.38
CA LYS A 32 -14.24 10.72 0.69
C LYS A 32 -13.96 9.55 1.65
N LEU A 33 -12.82 9.59 2.35
CA LEU A 33 -12.42 8.55 3.30
C LEU A 33 -13.42 8.43 4.46
N LEU A 34 -13.90 9.56 4.99
CA LEU A 34 -14.93 9.57 6.04
C LEU A 34 -16.23 8.91 5.55
N GLY A 35 -16.65 9.18 4.33
CA GLY A 35 -17.83 8.56 3.72
C GLY A 35 -17.70 7.04 3.65
N LEU A 36 -16.58 6.54 3.10
CA LEU A 36 -16.31 5.11 2.96
C LEU A 36 -16.14 4.39 4.31
N SER A 37 -15.53 5.05 5.30
CA SER A 37 -15.40 4.50 6.65
C SER A 37 -16.76 4.38 7.37
N LYS A 38 -17.65 5.37 7.21
CA LYS A 38 -19.00 5.35 7.82
C LYS A 38 -19.86 4.19 7.33
N VAL A 39 -19.74 3.81 6.06
CA VAL A 39 -20.43 2.64 5.50
C VAL A 39 -19.68 1.32 5.75
N GLY A 40 -18.54 1.37 6.43
CA GLY A 40 -17.74 0.21 6.84
C GLY A 40 -16.96 -0.45 5.71
N ILE A 41 -16.72 0.26 4.61
CA ILE A 41 -15.89 -0.22 3.49
C ILE A 41 -14.41 -0.15 3.87
N LEU A 42 -13.98 0.91 4.57
CA LEU A 42 -12.58 1.12 4.94
C LEU A 42 -12.33 1.04 6.44
N ASN A 43 -11.16 0.48 6.78
CA ASN A 43 -10.62 0.46 8.13
C ASN A 43 -10.03 1.84 8.48
N ILE A 44 -10.29 2.34 9.68
CA ILE A 44 -9.81 3.66 10.11
C ILE A 44 -8.27 3.78 10.10
N ASN A 45 -7.55 2.73 10.47
CA ASN A 45 -6.08 2.74 10.47
C ASN A 45 -5.54 2.86 9.04
N HIS A 46 -6.22 2.25 8.07
CA HIS A 46 -5.91 2.37 6.64
C HIS A 46 -6.13 3.81 6.17
N SER A 47 -7.32 4.35 6.42
CA SER A 47 -7.69 5.71 6.00
C SER A 47 -6.85 6.81 6.66
N ILE A 48 -6.36 6.61 7.88
CA ILE A 48 -5.41 7.53 8.52
C ILE A 48 -4.10 7.61 7.73
N LEU A 49 -3.56 6.47 7.29
CA LEU A 49 -2.32 6.44 6.51
C LEU A 49 -2.52 7.07 5.13
N GLU A 50 -3.64 6.76 4.47
CA GLU A 50 -4.01 7.37 3.20
C GLU A 50 -4.08 8.89 3.29
N LEU A 51 -4.72 9.42 4.34
CA LEU A 51 -4.88 10.86 4.54
C LEU A 51 -3.53 11.56 4.80
N ILE A 52 -2.67 10.98 5.63
CA ILE A 52 -1.33 11.52 5.92
C ILE A 52 -0.49 11.55 4.63
N LEU A 53 -0.45 10.43 3.91
CA LEU A 53 0.34 10.31 2.68
C LEU A 53 -0.19 11.24 1.59
N SER A 54 -1.51 11.37 1.47
CA SER A 54 -2.15 12.33 0.57
C SER A 54 -1.75 13.77 0.88
N GLY A 55 -1.78 14.16 2.16
CA GLY A 55 -1.32 15.50 2.60
C GLY A 55 0.14 15.77 2.24
N PHE A 56 1.02 14.78 2.45
CA PHE A 56 2.44 14.84 2.09
C PHE A 56 2.64 15.01 0.57
N LEU A 57 1.91 14.25 -0.24
CA LEU A 57 2.00 14.29 -1.70
C LEU A 57 1.45 15.62 -2.26
N ILE A 58 0.30 16.08 -1.77
CA ILE A 58 -0.29 17.37 -2.13
C ILE A 58 0.67 18.51 -1.81
N ASN A 59 1.29 18.49 -0.63
CA ASN A 59 2.29 19.49 -0.24
C ASN A 59 3.53 19.50 -1.15
N ARG A 60 3.84 18.37 -1.81
CA ARG A 60 4.88 18.27 -2.84
C ARG A 60 4.41 18.63 -4.26
N GLY A 61 3.17 19.09 -4.41
CA GLY A 61 2.61 19.50 -5.70
C GLY A 61 2.08 18.35 -6.56
N PHE A 62 1.79 17.18 -5.96
CA PHE A 62 1.06 16.13 -6.66
C PHE A 62 -0.43 16.44 -6.67
N ARG A 63 -1.10 16.10 -7.78
CA ARG A 63 -2.55 15.90 -7.78
C ARG A 63 -2.82 14.49 -7.26
N VAL A 64 -3.63 14.37 -6.20
CA VAL A 64 -3.85 13.10 -5.50
C VAL A 64 -5.30 12.68 -5.56
N TYR A 65 -5.52 11.39 -5.78
CA TYR A 65 -6.79 10.71 -5.73
C TYR A 65 -6.64 9.50 -4.81
N VAL A 66 -7.64 9.26 -3.96
CA VAL A 66 -7.68 8.07 -3.10
C VAL A 66 -8.78 7.13 -3.60
N GLU A 67 -8.66 5.84 -3.33
CA GLU A 67 -9.68 4.82 -3.60
C GLU A 67 -10.18 4.89 -5.05
N VAL A 68 -9.24 4.72 -5.99
CA VAL A 68 -9.49 4.84 -7.44
C VAL A 68 -9.83 3.46 -7.99
N GLU A 69 -11.02 3.33 -8.58
CA GLU A 69 -11.45 2.10 -9.23
C GLU A 69 -10.63 1.83 -10.49
N VAL A 70 -10.19 0.58 -10.62
CA VAL A 70 -9.35 0.08 -11.70
C VAL A 70 -9.82 -1.31 -12.11
N SER A 71 -9.34 -1.83 -13.25
CA SER A 71 -9.71 -3.17 -13.68
C SER A 71 -9.33 -4.20 -12.60
N GLY A 72 -10.34 -4.86 -12.03
CA GLY A 72 -10.16 -5.89 -11.00
C GLY A 72 -10.01 -5.37 -9.57
N GLY A 73 -10.15 -4.07 -9.29
CA GLY A 73 -10.09 -3.62 -7.89
C GLY A 73 -10.06 -2.11 -7.69
N VAL A 74 -9.47 -1.72 -6.58
CA VAL A 74 -9.29 -0.32 -6.18
C VAL A 74 -7.84 -0.12 -5.79
N ILE A 75 -7.21 0.93 -6.32
CA ILE A 75 -5.90 1.37 -5.86
C ILE A 75 -6.07 2.41 -4.75
N ASP A 76 -5.37 2.23 -3.64
CA ASP A 76 -5.58 3.05 -2.44
C ASP A 76 -5.24 4.53 -2.69
N ILE A 77 -4.11 4.82 -3.33
CA ILE A 77 -3.74 6.18 -3.73
C ILE A 77 -3.16 6.18 -5.13
N TYR A 78 -3.64 7.11 -5.95
CA TYR A 78 -3.07 7.43 -7.26
C TYR A 78 -2.71 8.92 -7.30
N ALA A 79 -1.48 9.24 -7.66
CA ALA A 79 -1.00 10.61 -7.65
C ALA A 79 -0.20 10.96 -8.91
N ILE A 80 -0.28 12.22 -9.35
CA ILE A 80 0.30 12.68 -10.62
C ILE A 80 1.15 13.93 -10.38
N LYS A 81 2.40 13.88 -10.82
CA LYS A 81 3.32 15.03 -10.96
C LYS A 81 4.39 14.74 -12.01
N GLY A 82 4.08 15.04 -13.27
CA GLY A 82 4.96 14.73 -14.42
C GLY A 82 4.97 13.24 -14.77
N THR A 83 5.13 12.36 -13.77
CA THR A 83 4.82 10.92 -13.83
C THR A 83 3.64 10.61 -12.92
N ASP A 84 2.97 9.48 -13.17
CA ASP A 84 1.96 8.94 -12.26
C ASP A 84 2.57 7.89 -11.33
N ILE A 85 2.05 7.86 -10.11
CA ILE A 85 2.44 6.92 -9.06
C ILE A 85 1.18 6.25 -8.50
N GLY A 86 1.25 4.93 -8.38
CA GLY A 86 0.26 4.11 -7.69
C GLY A 86 0.81 3.67 -6.34
N ILE A 87 -0.03 3.69 -5.31
CA ILE A 87 0.38 3.32 -3.96
C ILE A 87 -0.70 2.47 -3.31
N GLU A 88 -0.31 1.30 -2.81
CA GLU A 88 -1.14 0.46 -1.95
C GLU A 88 -0.73 0.65 -0.49
N VAL A 89 -1.69 0.90 0.38
CA VAL A 89 -1.51 1.02 1.82
C VAL A 89 -1.75 -0.35 2.47
N GLU A 90 -0.82 -0.78 3.31
CA GLU A 90 -0.89 -2.06 4.00
C GLU A 90 -0.56 -1.90 5.49
N THR A 91 -1.45 -2.43 6.33
CA THR A 91 -1.38 -2.28 7.80
C THR A 91 -0.89 -3.54 8.52
N GLY A 92 -0.64 -4.63 7.78
CA GLY A 92 -0.21 -5.91 8.35
C GLY A 92 -1.32 -6.72 9.03
N TYR A 93 -2.59 -6.44 8.71
CA TYR A 93 -3.72 -7.18 9.29
C TYR A 93 -3.76 -8.63 8.82
N VAL A 94 -3.85 -9.57 9.78
CA VAL A 94 -4.04 -11.00 9.54
C VAL A 94 -5.39 -11.44 10.11
N PRO A 95 -6.29 -12.03 9.29
CA PRO A 95 -7.54 -12.56 9.81
C PRO A 95 -7.29 -13.84 10.63
N PRO A 96 -8.13 -14.13 11.65
CA PRO A 96 -7.92 -15.27 12.55
C PRO A 96 -7.75 -16.63 11.84
N ILE A 97 -8.39 -16.83 10.69
CA ILE A 97 -8.29 -18.07 9.90
C ILE A 97 -6.85 -18.35 9.41
N ASN A 98 -6.02 -17.32 9.27
CA ASN A 98 -4.64 -17.43 8.80
C ASN A 98 -3.62 -17.33 9.94
N ALA A 99 -4.05 -17.45 11.20
CA ALA A 99 -3.19 -17.34 12.37
C ALA A 99 -2.07 -18.38 12.44
N ILE A 100 -2.22 -19.52 11.74
CA ILE A 100 -1.17 -20.57 11.68
C ILE A 100 0.04 -20.10 10.85
N ASN A 101 -0.20 -19.41 9.73
CA ASN A 101 0.85 -18.97 8.81
C ASN A 101 0.64 -17.47 8.44
N PRO A 102 0.76 -16.56 9.42
CA PRO A 102 0.42 -15.15 9.23
C PRO A 102 1.35 -14.44 8.23
N GLU A 103 2.65 -14.72 8.30
CA GLU A 103 3.64 -14.10 7.41
C GLU A 103 3.46 -14.55 5.96
N GLU A 104 3.26 -15.85 5.73
CA GLU A 104 3.03 -16.39 4.38
C GLU A 104 1.73 -15.83 3.78
N PHE A 105 0.68 -15.66 4.60
CA PHE A 105 -0.55 -15.00 4.18
C PHE A 105 -0.31 -13.53 3.78
N LEU A 106 0.40 -12.75 4.60
CA LEU A 106 0.73 -11.36 4.29
C LEU A 106 1.60 -11.24 3.03
N MET A 107 2.57 -12.15 2.88
CA MET A 107 3.43 -12.25 1.72
C MET A 107 2.62 -12.55 0.46
N SER A 108 1.65 -13.47 0.54
CA SER A 108 0.70 -13.75 -0.56
C SER A 108 -0.18 -12.55 -0.90
N ARG A 109 -0.66 -11.80 0.10
CA ARG A 109 -1.50 -10.62 -0.08
C ARG A 109 -0.73 -9.49 -0.78
N LEU A 110 0.51 -9.24 -0.34
CA LEU A 110 1.40 -8.28 -0.98
C LEU A 110 1.73 -8.69 -2.42
N ALA A 111 2.05 -9.97 -2.64
CA ALA A 111 2.32 -10.49 -3.98
C ALA A 111 1.14 -10.25 -4.92
N LEU A 112 -0.09 -10.50 -4.45
CA LEU A 112 -1.31 -10.26 -5.21
C LEU A 112 -1.48 -8.78 -5.55
N LYS A 113 -1.37 -7.88 -4.55
CA LYS A 113 -1.54 -6.44 -4.76
C LYS A 113 -0.50 -5.87 -5.72
N ILE A 114 0.76 -6.23 -5.55
CA ILE A 114 1.85 -5.82 -6.45
C ILE A 114 1.55 -6.33 -7.86
N SER A 115 1.20 -7.61 -8.02
CA SER A 115 0.90 -8.19 -9.34
C SER A 115 -0.27 -7.51 -10.04
N ARG A 116 -1.29 -7.11 -9.27
CA ARG A 116 -2.52 -6.52 -9.80
C ARG A 116 -2.37 -5.04 -10.15
N TYR A 117 -1.71 -4.27 -9.30
CA TYR A 117 -1.80 -2.80 -9.35
C TYR A 117 -0.54 -2.11 -9.84
N SER A 118 0.63 -2.77 -9.80
CA SER A 118 1.88 -2.09 -10.15
C SER A 118 2.02 -1.65 -11.60
N ASN A 119 1.23 -2.24 -12.50
CA ASN A 119 1.21 -1.91 -13.93
C ASN A 119 0.20 -0.80 -14.28
N ILE A 120 -0.54 -0.28 -13.29
CA ILE A 120 -1.54 0.78 -13.48
C ILE A 120 -0.87 2.15 -13.61
N ALA A 121 0.30 2.31 -12.98
CA ALA A 121 1.06 3.54 -12.96
C ALA A 121 2.52 3.33 -13.40
N ASN A 122 3.21 4.41 -13.77
CA ASN A 122 4.62 4.35 -14.12
C ASN A 122 5.50 3.93 -12.94
N GLU A 123 5.19 4.39 -11.74
CA GLU A 123 5.83 3.94 -10.50
C GLU A 123 4.80 3.36 -9.52
N PHE A 124 5.23 2.38 -8.73
CA PHE A 124 4.38 1.72 -7.76
C PHE A 124 5.06 1.56 -6.40
N TYR A 125 4.34 1.86 -5.33
CA TYR A 125 4.85 1.80 -3.96
C TYR A 125 3.92 1.02 -3.04
N ILE A 126 4.49 0.40 -2.02
CA ILE A 126 3.74 -0.10 -0.87
C ILE A 126 3.95 0.86 0.29
N ALA A 127 2.88 1.42 0.83
CA ALA A 127 2.91 2.28 2.00
C ALA A 127 2.50 1.51 3.26
N VAL A 128 3.28 1.65 4.33
CA VAL A 128 3.09 0.93 5.60
C VAL A 128 3.25 1.87 6.80
N PRO A 129 2.65 1.55 7.96
CA PRO A 129 3.04 2.19 9.22
C PRO A 129 4.54 2.02 9.47
N SER A 130 5.19 3.03 10.06
CA SER A 130 6.65 3.01 10.30
C SER A 130 7.15 1.94 11.28
N PHE A 131 6.24 1.25 11.97
CA PHE A 131 6.55 0.14 12.87
C PHE A 131 6.40 -1.24 12.22
N TYR A 132 5.95 -1.29 10.95
CA TYR A 132 5.69 -2.54 10.23
C TYR A 132 6.71 -2.71 9.10
N LEU A 133 7.39 -3.86 9.10
CA LEU A 133 8.22 -4.30 7.99
C LEU A 133 7.42 -5.31 7.15
N PRO A 134 6.97 -4.95 5.92
CA PRO A 134 6.10 -5.83 5.14
C PRO A 134 6.87 -7.06 4.60
N PRO A 135 6.32 -8.28 4.69
CA PRO A 135 6.97 -9.48 4.16
C PRO A 135 6.79 -9.56 2.63
N ILE A 136 7.44 -8.67 1.89
CA ILE A 136 7.42 -8.66 0.43
C ILE A 136 8.28 -9.83 -0.08
N PRO A 137 7.77 -10.66 -1.03
CA PRO A 137 8.59 -11.67 -1.69
C PRO A 137 9.84 -11.05 -2.32
N LYS A 138 11.01 -11.64 -2.06
CA LYS A 138 12.29 -11.11 -2.58
C LYS A 138 12.34 -11.06 -4.10
N GLU A 139 11.63 -11.98 -4.76
CA GLU A 139 11.52 -12.06 -6.21
C GLU A 139 10.88 -10.79 -6.77
N LEU A 140 9.91 -10.19 -6.06
CA LEU A 140 9.24 -8.96 -6.48
C LEU A 140 10.08 -7.69 -6.26
N LEU A 141 11.17 -7.76 -5.50
CA LEU A 141 12.12 -6.66 -5.34
C LEU A 141 13.13 -6.57 -6.50
N LYS A 142 13.26 -7.64 -7.29
CA LYS A 142 14.07 -7.67 -8.52
C LYS A 142 13.38 -6.90 -9.65
N ASP A 143 14.17 -6.48 -10.64
CA ASP A 143 13.61 -6.00 -11.91
C ASP A 143 12.78 -7.12 -12.57
N PRO A 144 11.64 -6.82 -13.22
CA PRO A 144 10.84 -7.80 -13.95
C PRO A 144 11.64 -8.71 -14.89
N ASN A 145 12.68 -8.18 -15.55
CA ASN A 145 13.48 -8.91 -16.52
C ASN A 145 14.50 -9.86 -15.88
N GLU A 146 14.76 -9.74 -14.58
CA GLU A 146 15.71 -10.58 -13.84
C GLU A 146 15.05 -11.80 -13.18
N ARG A 147 13.72 -11.91 -13.23
CA ARG A 147 12.99 -13.02 -12.61
C ARG A 147 13.00 -14.25 -13.50
N SER A 148 13.27 -15.41 -12.90
CA SER A 148 13.14 -16.68 -13.60
C SER A 148 11.68 -17.10 -13.73
N GLU A 149 11.38 -17.95 -14.72
CA GLU A 149 10.05 -18.52 -14.88
C GLU A 149 9.59 -19.33 -13.66
N ASP A 150 10.52 -19.96 -12.93
CA ASP A 150 10.20 -20.68 -11.70
C ASP A 150 9.88 -19.74 -10.54
N GLU A 151 10.56 -18.60 -10.42
CA GLU A 151 10.20 -17.54 -9.47
C GLU A 151 8.79 -17.03 -9.72
N ILE A 152 8.45 -16.75 -10.98
CA ILE A 152 7.11 -16.28 -11.38
C ILE A 152 6.04 -17.33 -11.05
N ARG A 153 6.29 -18.62 -11.35
CA ARG A 153 5.36 -19.70 -11.00
C ARG A 153 5.21 -19.89 -9.49
N ASN A 154 6.29 -19.74 -8.73
CA ASN A 154 6.24 -19.83 -7.27
C ASN A 154 5.42 -18.70 -6.66
N LEU A 155 5.60 -17.46 -7.14
CA LEU A 155 4.76 -16.32 -6.74
C LEU A 155 3.29 -16.56 -7.07
N MET A 156 2.98 -17.05 -8.27
CA MET A 156 1.60 -17.39 -8.65
C MET A 156 1.00 -18.48 -7.74
N ARG A 157 1.78 -19.51 -7.40
CA ARG A 157 1.35 -20.56 -6.48
C ARG A 157 1.08 -20.00 -5.08
N LEU A 158 1.95 -19.11 -4.59
CA LEU A 158 1.76 -18.42 -3.32
C LEU A 158 0.44 -17.62 -3.33
N ILE A 159 0.20 -16.79 -4.34
CA ILE A 159 -1.03 -16.00 -4.48
C ILE A 159 -2.27 -16.90 -4.44
N ARG A 160 -2.26 -17.99 -5.23
CA ARG A 160 -3.39 -18.92 -5.36
C ARG A 160 -3.64 -19.75 -4.10
N LYS A 161 -2.65 -19.89 -3.21
CA LYS A 161 -2.81 -20.58 -1.92
C LYS A 161 -3.80 -19.87 -1.00
N TYR A 162 -3.85 -18.52 -1.05
CA TYR A 162 -4.67 -17.72 -0.13
C TYR A 162 -5.79 -16.93 -0.81
N SER A 163 -5.85 -16.90 -2.14
CA SER A 163 -6.82 -16.08 -2.86
C SER A 163 -7.30 -16.72 -4.16
N LYS A 164 -8.61 -16.74 -4.37
CA LYS A 164 -9.23 -17.12 -5.64
C LYS A 164 -9.22 -15.92 -6.58
N THR A 165 -8.19 -15.82 -7.41
CA THR A 165 -7.94 -14.67 -8.31
C THR A 165 -7.77 -15.16 -9.75
N PRO A 166 -8.89 -15.52 -10.43
CA PRO A 166 -8.83 -16.05 -11.79
C PRO A 166 -8.37 -15.00 -12.82
N ASP A 167 -8.41 -13.74 -12.43
CA ASP A 167 -8.06 -12.56 -13.22
C ASP A 167 -6.57 -12.22 -13.22
N ILE A 168 -5.77 -12.84 -12.34
CA ILE A 168 -4.31 -12.66 -12.32
C ILE A 168 -3.62 -13.74 -13.13
N THR A 169 -2.83 -13.30 -14.10
CA THR A 169 -2.06 -14.13 -15.03
C THR A 169 -0.58 -14.19 -14.66
N LEU A 170 0.16 -15.15 -15.22
CA LEU A 170 1.62 -15.20 -15.08
C LEU A 170 2.30 -13.94 -15.64
N ASN A 171 1.69 -13.33 -16.66
CA ASN A 171 2.21 -12.11 -17.27
C ASN A 171 2.08 -10.90 -16.32
N ASP A 172 0.99 -10.83 -15.55
CA ASP A 172 0.82 -9.78 -14.54
C ASP A 172 1.90 -9.90 -13.45
N VAL A 173 2.13 -11.12 -12.95
CA VAL A 173 3.19 -11.40 -11.98
C VAL A 173 4.57 -11.08 -12.56
N LYS A 174 4.84 -11.51 -13.80
CA LYS A 174 6.12 -11.29 -14.49
C LYS A 174 6.46 -9.81 -14.60
N ASN A 175 5.51 -9.01 -15.11
CA ASN A 175 5.74 -7.59 -15.40
C ASN A 175 5.58 -6.69 -14.18
N SER A 176 5.05 -7.22 -13.07
CA SER A 176 4.83 -6.44 -11.85
C SER A 176 6.11 -5.82 -11.29
N LYS A 177 6.00 -4.64 -10.69
CA LYS A 177 7.15 -3.89 -10.19
C LYS A 177 6.84 -3.20 -8.87
N ILE A 178 7.88 -2.88 -8.14
CA ILE A 178 7.80 -2.00 -6.96
C ILE A 178 9.00 -1.07 -7.05
N ASN A 179 8.76 0.22 -6.84
CA ASN A 179 9.79 1.26 -6.91
C ASN A 179 10.33 1.59 -5.51
N GLY A 180 9.58 1.26 -4.46
CA GLY A 180 10.03 1.35 -3.09
C GLY A 180 8.92 1.12 -2.07
N ILE A 181 9.31 1.21 -0.81
CA ILE A 181 8.42 1.08 0.34
C ILE A 181 8.35 2.44 1.03
N ILE A 182 7.13 2.93 1.22
CA ILE A 182 6.85 4.17 1.95
C ILE A 182 6.53 3.82 3.39
N THR A 183 7.25 4.41 4.34
CA THR A 183 6.98 4.26 5.77
C THR A 183 6.34 5.53 6.31
N ILE A 184 5.24 5.39 7.04
CA ILE A 184 4.43 6.49 7.57
C ILE A 184 4.44 6.44 9.09
N ASN A 185 5.04 7.44 9.73
CA ASN A 185 4.93 7.65 11.17
C ASN A 185 3.76 8.60 11.47
N SER A 186 2.62 8.06 11.86
CA SER A 186 1.40 8.82 12.13
C SER A 186 1.46 9.71 13.37
N LYS A 187 2.44 9.49 14.27
CA LYS A 187 2.64 10.34 15.46
C LYS A 187 3.28 11.67 15.09
N VAL A 188 4.30 11.64 14.22
CA VAL A 188 5.11 12.83 13.88
C VAL A 188 4.95 13.29 12.42
N MET A 189 4.04 12.69 11.66
CA MET A 189 3.79 12.96 10.23
C MET A 189 5.02 12.77 9.33
N LYS A 190 5.96 11.94 9.75
CA LYS A 190 7.19 11.69 9.00
C LYS A 190 6.95 10.57 7.98
N ILE A 191 7.31 10.85 6.74
CA ILE A 191 7.31 9.90 5.62
C ILE A 191 8.76 9.62 5.23
N ASN A 192 9.13 8.34 5.08
CA ASN A 192 10.38 7.96 4.43
C ASN A 192 10.09 7.02 3.27
N ILE A 193 10.88 7.14 2.20
CA ILE A 193 10.83 6.25 1.04
C ILE A 193 12.11 5.41 1.08
N ILE A 194 11.95 4.10 1.05
CA ILE A 194 13.03 3.12 1.08
C ILE A 194 13.06 2.46 -0.29
N ASP A 195 14.18 2.59 -1.01
CA ASP A 195 14.36 1.89 -2.29
C ASP A 195 14.48 0.38 -2.10
N ASN A 196 14.28 -0.39 -3.18
CA ASN A 196 14.26 -1.85 -3.11
C ASN A 196 15.55 -2.46 -2.57
N LYS A 197 16.72 -1.88 -2.86
CA LYS A 197 18.02 -2.40 -2.43
C LYS A 197 18.20 -2.18 -0.93
N SER A 198 17.91 -0.97 -0.47
CA SER A 198 17.92 -0.61 0.96
C SER A 198 16.92 -1.47 1.75
N PHE A 199 15.73 -1.70 1.20
CA PHE A 199 14.72 -2.55 1.81
C PHE A 199 15.15 -4.02 1.86
N TYR A 200 15.75 -4.54 0.79
CA TYR A 200 16.27 -5.90 0.73
C TYR A 200 17.35 -6.15 1.79
N ASN A 201 18.30 -5.22 1.94
CA ASN A 201 19.33 -5.30 2.97
C ASN A 201 18.75 -5.26 4.39
N LEU A 202 17.75 -4.39 4.62
CA LEU A 202 17.04 -4.33 5.90
C LEU A 202 16.36 -5.67 6.21
N LYS A 203 15.70 -6.25 5.21
CA LYS A 203 15.01 -7.54 5.36
C LYS A 203 15.98 -8.67 5.68
N GLN A 204 17.13 -8.76 5.01
CA GLN A 204 18.18 -9.75 5.33
C GLN A 204 18.62 -9.66 6.80
N PHE A 205 18.87 -8.44 7.28
CA PHE A 205 19.25 -8.22 8.67
C PHE A 205 18.18 -8.72 9.66
N TYR A 206 16.89 -8.49 9.37
CA TYR A 206 15.78 -8.96 10.22
C TYR A 206 15.57 -10.48 10.15
N ASP A 207 15.74 -11.07 8.97
CA ASP A 207 15.57 -12.52 8.76
C ASP A 207 16.75 -13.33 9.32
N GLY A 208 17.86 -12.67 9.72
CA GLY A 208 19.07 -13.32 10.18
C GLY A 208 19.84 -14.03 9.05
N ILE A 209 19.75 -13.51 7.82
CA ILE A 209 20.37 -14.04 6.60
C ILE A 209 21.52 -13.13 6.17
#